data_AF-A0A7C8GQW1-F1
#
_entry.id   AF-A0A7C8GQW1-F1
#
_cell.length_a   1.000
_cell.length_b   1.000
_cell.length_c   1.000
_cell.angle_alpha   90.00
_cell.angle_beta   90.00
_cell.angle_gamma   90.00
#
_symmetry.space_group_name_H-M   'P 1'
#
loop_
_entity.id
_entity.type
_entity.pdbx_description
1 polymer ?
#
loop_
_entity_poly.entity_id
_entity_poly.type
_entity_poly.pdbx_seq_one_letter_code
_entity_poly.pdbx_strand_id
1 'polypeptide(L)'
;MLQVVGIILFAILLLTVIGFFFFYAVGFIRPAAVQIQLFGIHLTLFGGILLMIGSTGTGFFIMLLGLALGVFGSFKSEDSTNPEAESKKAD
;
A
#
# COMPACT_ATOMS: atom_id res chain seq x y z
N MET A 1 27.48 3.30 -5.13
CA MET A 1 26.91 3.56 -3.80
C MET A 1 25.39 3.80 -3.84
N LEU A 2 24.90 4.75 -4.65
CA LEU A 2 23.45 5.05 -4.74
C LEU A 2 22.57 3.83 -5.05
N GLN A 3 23.01 2.96 -5.97
CA GLN A 3 22.28 1.74 -6.33
C GLN A 3 22.15 0.74 -5.17
N VAL A 4 23.22 0.54 -4.40
CA VAL A 4 23.20 -0.36 -3.23
C VAL A 4 22.26 0.16 -2.17
N VAL A 5 22.27 1.48 -1.94
CA VAL A 5 21.32 2.15 -1.04
C VAL A 5 19.88 1.95 -1.53
N GLY A 6 19.62 2.15 -2.82
CA GLY A 6 18.30 1.93 -3.42
C GLY A 6 17.79 0.49 -3.25
N ILE A 7 18.66 -0.50 -3.40
CA ILE A 7 18.31 -1.92 -3.21
C ILE A 7 17.98 -2.22 -1.74
N ILE A 8 18.80 -1.76 -0.80
CA ILE A 8 18.55 -1.95 0.63
C ILE A 8 17.22 -1.29 1.02
N LEU A 9 16.99 -0.08 0.53
CA LEU A 9 15.79 0.68 0.83
C LEU A 9 14.54 0.02 0.23
N PHE A 10 14.64 -0.52 -1.00
CA PHE A 10 13.58 -1.34 -1.59
C PHE A 10 13.28 -2.58 -0.75
N ALA A 11 14.31 -3.31 -0.30
CA ALA A 11 14.13 -4.50 0.53
C ALA A 11 13.41 -4.18 1.85
N ILE A 12 13.77 -3.08 2.51
CA ILE A 12 13.10 -2.62 3.75
C ILE A 12 11.64 -2.27 3.49
N LEU A 13 11.35 -1.52 2.42
CA LEU A 13 9.98 -1.17 2.05
C LEU A 13 9.15 -2.42 1.71
N LEU A 14 9.72 -3.35 0.95
CA LEU A 14 9.06 -4.60 0.60
C LEU A 14 8.72 -5.42 1.86
N LEU A 15 9.67 -5.56 2.80
CA LEU A 15 9.42 -6.24 4.07
C LEU A 15 8.34 -5.54 4.90
N THR A 16 8.33 -4.20 4.91
CA THR A 16 7.29 -3.42 5.59
C THR A 16 5.91 -3.69 4.99
N VAL A 17 5.80 -3.72 3.65
CA VAL A 17 4.54 -4.03 2.95
C VAL A 17 4.08 -5.46 3.23
N ILE A 18 5.00 -6.43 3.20
CA ILE A 18 4.68 -7.84 3.53
C ILE A 18 4.21 -7.95 4.98
N GLY A 19 4.91 -7.32 5.92
CA GLY A 19 4.52 -7.29 7.33
C GLY A 19 3.15 -6.65 7.53
N PHE A 20 2.89 -5.53 6.86
CA PHE A 20 1.58 -4.87 6.87
C PHE A 20 0.46 -5.82 6.40
N PHE A 21 0.63 -6.51 5.27
CA PHE A 21 -0.35 -7.48 4.78
C PHE A 21 -0.50 -8.69 5.70
N PHE A 22 0.58 -9.17 6.31
CA PHE A 22 0.54 -10.27 7.27
C PHE A 22 -0.29 -9.89 8.52
N PHE A 23 -0.01 -8.74 9.13
CA PHE A 23 -0.78 -8.26 10.28
C PHE A 23 -2.23 -7.94 9.92
N TYR A 24 -2.48 -7.47 8.71
CA TYR A 24 -3.84 -7.30 8.19
C TYR A 24 -4.57 -8.65 8.05
N ALA A 25 -3.92 -9.66 7.46
CA ALA A 25 -4.49 -10.98 7.24
C ALA A 25 -4.80 -11.74 8.54
N VAL A 26 -3.96 -11.61 9.55
CA VAL A 26 -4.18 -12.19 10.90
C VAL A 26 -5.23 -11.38 11.69
N GLY A 27 -5.70 -10.25 11.16
CA GLY A 27 -6.70 -9.39 11.81
C GLY A 27 -6.14 -8.58 12.99
N PHE A 28 -4.81 -8.53 13.15
CA PHE A 28 -4.14 -7.77 14.20
C PHE A 28 -4.28 -6.26 14.00
N ILE A 29 -4.27 -5.80 12.75
CA ILE A 29 -4.55 -4.41 12.38
C ILE A 29 -5.78 -4.31 11.49
N ARG A 30 -6.58 -3.26 11.67
CA ARG A 30 -7.73 -2.91 10.81
C ARG A 30 -7.56 -1.48 10.25
N PRO A 31 -6.62 -1.27 9.31
CA PRO A 31 -6.36 0.05 8.76
C PRO A 31 -7.58 0.56 7.99
N ALA A 32 -7.91 1.84 8.11
CA ALA A 32 -8.95 2.44 7.29
C ALA A 32 -8.54 2.40 5.81
N ALA A 33 -9.49 2.28 4.88
CA ALA A 33 -9.19 2.25 3.45
C ALA A 33 -8.37 3.47 2.99
N VAL A 34 -8.70 4.65 3.52
CA VAL A 34 -7.95 5.90 3.32
C VAL A 34 -6.49 5.78 3.79
N GLN A 35 -6.19 5.08 4.88
CA GLN A 35 -4.80 4.89 5.33
C GLN A 35 -3.99 4.03 4.36
N ILE A 36 -4.61 2.98 3.81
CA ILE A 36 -3.98 2.12 2.79
C ILE A 36 -3.72 2.94 1.51
N GLN A 37 -4.70 3.74 1.09
CA GLN A 37 -4.56 4.63 -0.06
C GLN A 37 -3.44 5.65 0.12
N LEU A 38 -3.41 6.37 1.25
CA LEU A 38 -2.34 7.33 1.53
C LEU A 38 -0.98 6.63 1.57
N PHE A 39 -0.89 5.44 2.18
CA PHE A 39 0.36 4.68 2.18
C PHE A 39 0.83 4.33 0.76
N GLY A 40 -0.08 3.87 -0.10
CA GLY A 40 0.19 3.62 -1.51
C GLY A 40 0.63 4.88 -2.27
N ILE A 41 -0.02 6.01 -2.07
CA ILE A 41 0.35 7.30 -2.69
C ILE A 41 1.75 7.73 -2.26
N HIS A 42 2.07 7.64 -0.96
CA HIS A 42 3.40 7.98 -0.45
C HIS A 42 4.49 7.11 -1.07
N LEU A 43 4.26 5.79 -1.16
CA LEU A 43 5.17 4.87 -1.85
C LEU A 43 5.33 5.21 -3.33
N THR A 44 4.23 5.56 -4.00
CA THR A 44 4.23 5.94 -5.43
C THR A 44 5.10 7.19 -5.66
N LEU A 45 4.84 8.25 -4.90
CA LEU A 45 5.60 9.50 -4.97
C LEU A 45 7.07 9.29 -4.62
N PHE A 46 7.34 8.49 -3.59
CA PHE A 46 8.70 8.17 -3.18
C PHE A 46 9.46 7.38 -4.27
N GLY A 47 8.82 6.41 -4.91
CA GLY A 47 9.36 5.70 -6.06
C GLY A 47 9.64 6.63 -7.25
N GLY A 48 8.74 7.59 -7.50
CA GLY A 48 8.94 8.64 -8.51
C GLY A 48 10.15 9.52 -8.23
N ILE A 49 10.34 9.94 -6.98
CA ILE A 49 11.54 10.70 -6.55
C ILE A 49 12.81 9.87 -6.77
N LEU A 50 12.80 8.58 -6.40
CA LEU A 50 13.92 7.68 -6.63
C LEU A 50 14.27 7.52 -8.12
N LEU A 51 13.26 7.53 -8.98
CA LEU A 51 13.43 7.48 -10.43
C LEU A 51 14.12 8.75 -10.94
N MET A 52 13.72 9.92 -10.45
CA MET A 52 14.32 11.21 -10.84
C MET A 52 15.80 11.35 -10.44
N ILE A 53 16.22 10.74 -9.33
CA ILE A 53 17.62 10.80 -8.86
C ILE A 53 18.53 9.72 -9.48
N GLY A 54 18.05 9.01 -10.51
CA GLY A 54 18.85 8.03 -11.26
C GLY A 54 18.81 6.60 -10.72
N SER A 55 17.97 6.30 -9.73
CA SER A 55 17.72 4.93 -9.27
C SER A 55 16.57 4.28 -10.04
N THR A 56 16.70 4.22 -11.37
CA THR A 56 15.60 3.94 -12.30
C THR A 56 14.88 2.62 -12.01
N GLY A 57 15.61 1.52 -11.78
CA GLY A 57 15.00 0.21 -11.51
C GLY A 57 14.24 0.17 -10.19
N THR A 58 14.92 0.46 -9.07
CA THR A 58 14.31 0.44 -7.74
C THR A 58 13.18 1.46 -7.61
N GLY A 59 13.36 2.68 -8.15
CA GLY A 59 12.33 3.71 -8.14
C GLY A 59 11.08 3.29 -8.89
N PHE A 60 11.24 2.69 -10.07
CA PHE A 60 10.11 2.17 -10.86
C PHE A 60 9.34 1.06 -10.14
N PHE A 61 10.02 0.09 -9.53
CA PHE A 61 9.35 -0.99 -8.79
C PHE A 61 8.63 -0.48 -7.53
N ILE A 62 9.24 0.46 -6.79
CA ILE A 62 8.59 1.08 -5.62
C ILE A 62 7.36 1.86 -6.04
N MET A 63 7.45 2.58 -7.17
CA MET A 63 6.33 3.34 -7.72
C MET A 63 5.15 2.43 -8.07
N LEU A 64 5.41 1.32 -8.78
CA LEU A 64 4.38 0.34 -9.11
C LEU A 64 3.77 -0.34 -7.87
N LEU A 65 4.61 -0.68 -6.89
CA LEU A 65 4.15 -1.27 -5.63
C LEU A 65 3.21 -0.32 -4.87
N GLY A 66 3.59 0.95 -4.78
CA GLY A 66 2.76 2.00 -4.18
C GLY A 66 1.43 2.15 -4.91
N LEU A 67 1.44 2.15 -6.24
CA LEU A 67 0.23 2.27 -7.04
C LEU A 67 -0.71 1.09 -6.79
N ALA A 68 -0.20 -0.13 -6.80
CA ALA A 68 -0.98 -1.35 -6.53
C ALA A 68 -1.61 -1.32 -5.13
N LEU A 69 -0.85 -0.89 -4.11
CA LEU A 69 -1.36 -0.68 -2.74
C LEU A 69 -2.45 0.38 -2.67
N GLY A 70 -2.26 1.51 -3.36
CA GLY A 70 -3.25 2.59 -3.41
C GLY A 70 -4.56 2.13 -4.02
N VAL A 71 -4.48 1.41 -5.15
CA VAL A 71 -5.63 0.81 -5.83
C VAL A 71 -6.32 -0.23 -4.93
N PHE A 72 -5.55 -1.10 -4.26
CA PHE A 72 -6.11 -2.05 -3.29
C PHE A 72 -6.88 -1.35 -2.16
N GLY A 73 -6.34 -0.26 -1.63
CA GLY A 73 -7.04 0.58 -0.65
C GLY A 73 -8.36 1.14 -1.16
N SER A 74 -8.48 1.44 -2.45
CA SER A 74 -9.73 1.90 -3.08
C SER A 74 -10.81 0.84 -3.09
N PHE A 75 -10.48 -0.40 -3.43
CA PHE A 75 -11.45 -1.50 -3.42
C PHE A 75 -11.90 -1.89 -2.01
N LYS A 76 -11.05 -1.68 -0.99
CA LYS A 76 -11.45 -1.93 0.41
C LYS A 76 -12.61 -1.04 0.88
N SER A 77 -12.71 0.20 0.39
CA SER A 77 -13.82 1.10 0.76
C SER A 77 -15.17 0.58 0.29
N GLU A 78 -15.22 -0.09 -0.87
CA GLU A 78 -16.49 -0.54 -1.47
C GLU A 78 -17.15 -1.65 -0.65
N ASP A 79 -16.36 -2.53 -0.02
CA ASP A 79 -16.83 -3.66 0.79
C ASP A 79 -17.55 -3.21 2.09
N SER A 80 -17.29 -1.99 2.56
CA SER A 80 -17.99 -1.39 3.72
C SER A 80 -19.31 -0.68 3.37
N THR A 81 -19.72 -0.67 2.10
CA THR A 81 -20.86 0.12 1.60
C THR A 81 -22.07 -0.74 1.20
N ASN A 82 -22.33 -1.86 1.90
CA ASN A 82 -23.64 -2.49 1.85
C ASN A 82 -24.40 -2.38 3.20
N PRO A 83 -24.96 -1.19 3.51
CA PRO A 83 -25.89 -1.03 4.62
C PRO A 83 -27.29 -1.65 4.39
N GLU A 84 -27.57 -2.33 3.27
CA GLU A 84 -28.89 -2.93 3.02
C GLU A 84 -29.10 -4.32 3.66
N ALA A 85 -28.10 -4.92 4.30
CA ALA A 85 -28.22 -6.27 4.88
C ALA A 85 -28.63 -6.35 6.36
N GLU A 86 -28.56 -5.26 7.14
CA GLU A 86 -28.90 -5.28 8.58
C GLU A 86 -30.31 -4.73 8.91
N SER A 87 -30.98 -4.04 8.00
CA SER A 87 -32.32 -3.45 8.24
C SER A 87 -33.50 -4.44 8.05
N LYS A 88 -33.25 -5.69 7.62
CA LYS A 88 -34.30 -6.72 7.46
C LYS A 88 -34.31 -7.82 8.53
N LYS A 89 -33.56 -7.65 9.63
CA LYS A 89 -33.53 -8.58 10.77
C LYS A 89 -33.85 -7.94 12.13
N ALA A 90 -34.46 -6.75 12.12
CA ALA A 90 -35.08 -6.19 13.31
C ALA A 90 -36.57 -6.00 12.99
N ASP A 91 -37.32 -7.06 13.30
CA ASP A 91 -38.73 -7.11 13.74
C ASP A 91 -39.78 -6.19 13.07
#